data_AF-A0A7V3VWK1-F1
#
_entry.id   AF-A0A7V3VWK1-F1
#
_cell.length_a   1.000
_cell.length_b   1.000
_cell.length_c   1.000
_cell.angle_alpha   90.00
_cell.angle_beta   90.00
_cell.angle_gamma   90.00
#
_symmetry.space_group_name_H-M   'P 1'
#
loop_
_entity.id
_entity.type
_entity.pdbx_description
1 polymer ?
#
loop_
_entity_poly.entity_id
_entity_poly.type
_entity_poly.pdbx_seq_one_letter_code
_entity_poly.pdbx_strand_id
1 'polypeptide(L)' 'MKTKLETLKDAALSEDWKKAISIAAKFPRLGSIRNEVLDAHMAYTNPRFLVQIGKSVDGCINAGKLAIIDKYLTEH' A
#
# COMPACT_ATOMS: atom_id res chain seq x y z
N MET A 1 11.24 6.89 -19.53
CA MET A 1 11.69 6.77 -18.12
C MET A 1 10.47 6.42 -17.30
N LYS A 2 10.30 5.17 -16.83
CA LYS A 2 9.09 4.78 -16.08
C LYS A 2 9.01 5.60 -14.80
N THR A 3 7.92 6.33 -14.61
CA THR A 3 7.68 7.05 -13.36
C THR A 3 7.37 6.05 -12.25
N LYS A 4 7.69 6.40 -10.99
CA LYS A 4 7.33 5.54 -9.85
C LYS A 4 5.82 5.27 -9.80
N LEU A 5 5.02 6.19 -10.33
CA LEU A 5 3.56 6.10 -10.40
C LEU A 5 3.12 5.06 -11.44
N GLU A 6 3.77 5.03 -12.61
CA GLU A 6 3.57 3.95 -13.60
C GLU A 6 3.99 2.59 -13.04
N THR A 7 5.13 2.48 -12.35
CA THR A 7 5.54 1.21 -11.72
C THR A 7 4.57 0.74 -10.65
N LEU A 8 3.96 1.68 -9.91
CA LEU A 8 2.92 1.36 -8.93
C LEU A 8 1.63 0.87 -9.62
N LYS A 9 1.20 1.51 -10.72
CA LYS A 9 0.05 1.06 -11.51
C LYS A 9 0.29 -0.31 -12.14
N ASP A 10 1.47 -0.54 -12.70
CA ASP A 10 1.92 -1.81 -13.28
C ASP A 10 1.93 -2.94 -12.23
N ALA A 11 2.40 -2.65 -11.01
CA ALA A 11 2.33 -3.58 -9.88
C ALA A 11 0.89 -3.84 -9.41
N ALA A 12 0.02 -2.83 -9.38
CA ALA A 12 -1.39 -3.02 -9.04
C ALA A 12 -2.14 -3.85 -10.10
N LEU A 13 -1.85 -3.63 -11.38
CA LEU A 13 -2.40 -4.41 -12.51
C LEU A 13 -1.90 -5.86 -12.53
N SER A 14 -0.66 -6.10 -12.07
CA SER A 14 -0.09 -7.43 -11.93
C SER A 14 -0.51 -8.14 -10.64
N GLU A 15 -1.50 -7.60 -9.91
CA GLU A 15 -1.96 -8.07 -8.59
C GLU A 15 -0.85 -8.16 -7.52
N ASP A 16 0.27 -7.49 -7.78
CA ASP A 16 1.50 -7.55 -7.00
C ASP A 16 1.47 -6.50 -5.87
N TRP A 17 0.48 -6.64 -5.00
CA TRP A 17 0.14 -5.66 -3.97
C TRP A 17 1.29 -5.40 -2.98
N LYS A 18 2.09 -6.43 -2.66
CA LYS A 18 3.27 -6.28 -1.81
C LYS A 18 4.29 -5.31 -2.42
N LYS A 19 4.48 -5.39 -3.74
CA LYS A 19 5.38 -4.52 -4.48
C LYS A 19 4.75 -3.13 -4.65
N ALA A 20 3.47 -3.05 -4.99
CA ALA A 20 2.73 -1.78 -5.08
C ALA A 20 2.81 -0.97 -3.78
N ILE A 21 2.56 -1.61 -2.64
CA ILE A 21 2.63 -1.01 -1.29
C ILE A 21 4.08 -0.61 -0.95
N SER A 22 5.07 -1.43 -1.27
CA SER A 22 6.48 -1.09 -1.03
C SER A 22 6.96 0.10 -1.85
N ILE A 23 6.45 0.25 -3.09
CA ILE A 23 6.72 1.40 -3.95
C ILE A 23 5.97 2.62 -3.39
N ALA A 24 4.69 2.44 -3.04
CA ALA A 24 3.85 3.45 -2.41
C ALA A 24 4.53 4.05 -1.17
N ALA A 25 5.03 3.21 -0.25
CA ALA A 25 5.71 3.63 0.98
C ALA A 25 6.98 4.48 0.73
N LYS A 26 7.61 4.35 -0.44
CA LYS A 26 8.81 5.12 -0.83
C LYS A 26 8.50 6.48 -1.44
N PHE A 27 7.22 6.83 -1.65
CA PHE A 27 6.89 8.16 -2.14
C PHE A 27 7.04 9.21 -1.03
N PRO A 28 7.72 10.34 -1.29
CA PRO A 28 7.82 11.41 -0.30
C PRO A 28 6.49 12.15 -0.08
N ARG A 29 5.51 12.02 -0.98
CA ARG A 29 4.22 12.74 -0.94
C ARG A 29 3.01 11.79 -0.92
N LEU A 30 2.92 10.90 0.06
CA LEU A 30 1.71 10.08 0.26
C LEU A 30 0.55 10.88 0.88
N GLY A 31 0.83 11.98 1.60
CA GLY A 31 -0.21 12.76 2.26
C GLY A 31 -1.04 11.88 3.21
N SER A 32 -2.35 11.86 3.01
CA SER A 32 -3.32 11.17 3.87
C SER A 32 -3.19 9.65 3.85
N ILE A 33 -2.84 9.04 2.70
CA ILE A 33 -2.79 7.58 2.54
C ILE A 33 -1.52 6.94 3.14
N ARG A 34 -0.62 7.76 3.70
CA ARG A 34 0.68 7.31 4.21
C ARG A 34 0.50 6.25 5.30
N ASN A 35 -0.42 6.47 6.23
CA ASN A 35 -0.61 5.57 7.36
C ASN A 35 -1.16 4.23 6.89
N GLU A 36 -2.17 4.20 6.02
CA GLU A 36 -2.70 2.94 5.48
C GLU A 36 -1.64 2.14 4.73
N VAL A 37 -0.82 2.81 3.91
CA VAL A 37 0.26 2.15 3.16
C VAL A 37 1.35 1.60 4.08
N LEU A 38 1.73 2.34 5.13
CA LEU A 38 2.73 1.88 6.09
C LEU A 38 2.20 0.72 6.93
N ASP A 39 0.94 0.78 7.38
CA ASP A 39 0.28 -0.32 8.09
C ASP A 39 0.20 -1.58 7.21
N ALA A 40 -0.20 -1.44 5.94
CA ALA A 40 -0.21 -2.54 4.98
C ALA A 40 1.18 -3.10 4.73
N HIS A 41 2.22 -2.25 4.63
CA HIS A 41 3.59 -2.70 4.49
C HIS A 41 4.07 -3.48 5.71
N MET A 42 3.69 -3.02 6.91
CA MET A 42 3.94 -3.70 8.18
C MET A 42 3.24 -5.05 8.24
N ALA A 43 2.05 -5.17 7.67
CA ALA A 43 1.31 -6.42 7.58
C ALA A 43 2.04 -7.47 6.73
N TYR A 44 2.70 -7.05 5.65
CA TYR A 44 3.50 -7.95 4.82
C TYR A 44 4.89 -8.29 5.39
N THR A 45 5.48 -7.39 6.18
CA THR A 45 6.84 -7.57 6.71
C THR A 45 6.86 -8.18 8.10
N ASN A 46 5.93 -7.79 8.97
CA ASN A 46 5.82 -8.23 10.36
C ASN A 46 4.33 -8.37 10.77
N PRO A 47 3.59 -9.33 10.21
CA PRO A 47 2.18 -9.55 10.57
C PRO A 47 1.99 -9.84 12.06
N ARG A 48 2.95 -10.52 12.69
CA ARG A 48 2.92 -10.87 14.12
C ARG A 48 2.87 -9.63 15.03
N PHE A 49 3.55 -8.55 14.65
CA PHE A 49 3.54 -7.31 15.43
C PHE A 49 2.16 -6.64 15.40
N LEU A 50 1.51 -6.61 14.23
CA LEU A 50 0.16 -6.08 14.10
C LEU A 50 -0.85 -6.85 14.95
N VAL A 51 -0.81 -8.18 14.91
CA VAL A 51 -1.69 -9.01 15.75
C VAL A 51 -1.43 -8.75 17.24
N GLN A 52 -0.16 -8.57 17.63
CA GLN A 52 0.22 -8.30 19.02
C GLN A 52 -0.32 -6.96 19.54
N ILE A 53 -0.41 -5.93 18.69
CA ILE A 53 -1.01 -4.63 19.05
C ILE A 53 -2.54 -4.60 18.86
N GLY A 54 -3.17 -5.74 18.56
CA GLY A 54 -4.62 -5.83 18.34
C GLY A 54 -5.10 -5.34 16.97
N LYS A 55 -4.20 -5.17 15.99
CA LYS A 55 -4.56 -4.83 14.61
C LYS A 55 -4.72 -6.09 13.74
N SER A 56 -5.75 -6.08 12.88
CA SER A 56 -5.95 -7.11 11.87
C SER A 56 -5.00 -6.90 10.69
N VAL A 57 -4.10 -7.86 10.47
CA VAL A 57 -3.16 -7.90 9.34
C VAL A 57 -3.91 -7.72 8.01
N ASP A 58 -4.99 -8.49 7.83
CA ASP A 58 -5.79 -8.47 6.61
C ASP A 58 -6.49 -7.12 6.40
N GLY A 59 -7.01 -6.52 7.48
CA GLY A 59 -7.61 -5.19 7.46
C GLY A 59 -6.61 -4.10 7.08
N CYS A 60 -5.38 -4.16 7.59
CA CYS A 60 -4.31 -3.24 7.20
C CYS A 60 -3.94 -3.40 5.72
N ILE A 61 -3.82 -4.64 5.24
CA ILE A 61 -3.56 -4.91 3.82
C ILE A 61 -4.67 -4.33 2.95
N ASN A 62 -5.93 -4.59 3.29
CA ASN A 62 -7.07 -4.13 2.50
C ASN A 62 -7.18 -2.60 2.51
N ALA A 63 -6.96 -1.95 3.66
CA ALA A 63 -6.91 -0.50 3.77
C ALA A 63 -5.83 0.11 2.87
N GLY A 64 -4.61 -0.45 2.87
CA GLY A 64 -3.54 0.02 1.99
C GLY A 64 -3.84 -0.17 0.51
N LYS A 65 -4.50 -1.27 0.13
CA LYS A 65 -4.95 -1.50 -1.25
C LYS A 65 -5.99 -0.45 -1.67
N LEU A 66 -7.02 -0.26 -0.86
CA LEU A 66 -8.08 0.73 -1.12
C LEU A 66 -7.51 2.15 -1.22
N ALA A 67 -6.60 2.52 -0.33
CA ALA A 67 -5.97 3.84 -0.35
C ALA A 67 -5.15 4.07 -1.64
N ILE A 68 -4.47 3.03 -2.15
CA ILE A 68 -3.76 3.10 -3.43
C ILE A 68 -4.75 3.22 -4.60
N ILE A 69 -5.83 2.45 -4.58
CA ILE A 69 -6.86 2.45 -5.63
C ILE A 69 -7.58 3.81 -5.67
N ASP A 70 -8.00 4.32 -4.53
CA ASP A 70 -8.64 5.63 -4.38
C ASP A 70 -7.70 6.75 -4.86
N LYS A 71 -6.44 6.73 -4.43
CA LYS A 71 -5.53 7.85 -4.74
C LYS A 71 -4.96 7.83 -6.16
N TYR A 72 -4.74 6.66 -6.74
CA TYR A 72 -4.00 6.51 -8.01
C TYR A 72 -4.81 5.87 -9.14
N LEU A 73 -5.89 5.15 -8.85
CA LEU A 73 -6.73 4.49 -9.85
C LEU A 73 -8.14 5.10 -9.99
N THR A 74 -8.62 5.92 -9.06
CA THR A 74 -9.98 6.50 -9.06
C THR A 74 -10.09 7.86 -9.78
N GLU A 75 -9.07 8.31 -10.50
CA GLU A 75 -9.25 9.50 -11.38
C GLU A 75 -10.04 9.10 -12.63
N HIS A 76 -11.34 9.37 -12.62
CA HIS A 76 -12.28 9.22 -13.73
C HIS A 76 -12.91 10.56 -14.10
#